data_AF-A0A820N730-F1
#
_entry.id   AF-A0A820N730-F1
#
_cell.length_a   1.000
_cell.length_b   1.000
_cell.length_c   1.000
_cell.angle_alpha   90.00
_cell.angle_beta   90.00
_cell.angle_gamma   90.00
#
_symmetry.space_group_name_H-M   'P 1'
#
loop_
_entity.id
_entity.type
_entity.pdbx_description
1 polymer ?
#
loop_
_entity_poly.entity_id
_entity_poly.type
_entity_poly.pdbx_seq_one_letter_code
_entity_poly.pdbx_strand_id
1 'polypeptide(L)'
;STKSYKIFRQQHYIFSLYISCVQVLLYYYQRGLLYRLRALGDSDELQISIEGFQSWMLRGLSFLAPFLFIGYLFELYNAYVLYNLSIDSNAEPNPDWQFMLKILSAIFFILFLGNFFTMYMVIRRKISERIHDIQWLQHRYESVKTLVKRIRSVNPFHK
;
A
#
# COMPACT_ATOMS: atom_id res chain seq x y z
N SER A 1 19.55 6.23 -32.98
CA SER A 1 18.86 6.32 -31.68
C SER A 1 19.56 5.38 -30.71
N THR A 2 20.34 5.94 -29.79
CA THR A 2 21.12 5.23 -28.77
C THR A 2 20.24 4.26 -27.98
N LYS A 3 20.66 2.99 -27.89
CA LYS A 3 19.99 1.91 -27.15
C LYS A 3 19.56 2.34 -25.73
N SER A 4 20.37 3.14 -25.05
CA SER A 4 20.08 3.65 -23.70
C SER A 4 18.80 4.47 -23.62
N TYR A 5 18.59 5.37 -24.58
CA TYR A 5 17.40 6.21 -24.63
C TYR A 5 16.11 5.41 -24.85
N LYS A 6 16.16 4.33 -25.66
CA LYS A 6 14.98 3.46 -25.87
C LYS A 6 14.61 2.71 -24.60
N ILE A 7 15.60 2.18 -23.88
CA ILE A 7 15.37 1.46 -22.61
C ILE A 7 14.84 2.43 -21.57
N PHE A 8 15.49 3.58 -21.40
CA PHE A 8 15.04 4.63 -20.47
C PHE A 8 13.58 5.06 -20.76
N ARG A 9 13.27 5.34 -22.03
CA ARG A 9 11.94 5.76 -22.47
C ARG A 9 10.87 4.71 -22.14
N GLN A 10 11.13 3.43 -22.43
CA GLN A 10 10.17 2.37 -22.16
C GLN A 10 9.91 2.22 -20.65
N GLN A 11 10.95 2.32 -19.84
CA GLN A 11 10.84 2.26 -18.37
C GLN A 11 10.04 3.46 -17.84
N HIS A 12 10.33 4.67 -18.32
CA HIS A 12 9.58 5.88 -17.97
C HIS A 12 8.09 5.77 -18.29
N TYR A 13 7.71 5.26 -19.47
CA TYR A 13 6.28 5.10 -19.82
C TYR A 13 5.55 4.13 -18.88
N ILE A 14 6.16 2.99 -18.56
CA ILE A 14 5.55 2.01 -17.65
C ILE A 14 5.41 2.63 -16.25
N PHE A 15 6.43 3.38 -15.81
CA PHE A 15 6.39 4.07 -14.53
C PHE A 15 5.32 5.16 -14.48
N SER A 16 5.23 6.02 -15.50
CA SER A 16 4.19 7.04 -15.60
C SER A 16 2.79 6.43 -15.60
N LEU A 17 2.56 5.35 -16.35
CA LEU A 17 1.27 4.65 -16.34
C LEU A 17 0.94 4.13 -14.93
N TYR A 18 1.92 3.52 -14.27
CA TYR A 18 1.78 3.01 -12.91
C TYR A 18 1.42 4.16 -11.93
N ILE A 19 2.13 5.28 -11.98
CA ILE A 19 1.87 6.44 -11.11
C ILE A 19 0.47 7.02 -11.38
N SER A 20 0.05 7.15 -12.64
CA SER A 20 -1.31 7.59 -12.98
C SER A 20 -2.38 6.67 -12.36
N CYS A 21 -2.21 5.36 -12.44
CA CYS A 21 -3.15 4.42 -11.82
C CYS A 21 -3.16 4.55 -10.29
N VAL A 22 -1.98 4.71 -9.65
CA VAL A 22 -1.88 5.00 -8.22
C VAL A 22 -2.58 6.32 -7.87
N GLN A 23 -2.38 7.40 -8.64
CA GLN A 23 -3.02 8.70 -8.43
C GLN A 23 -4.54 8.65 -8.45
N VAL A 24 -5.12 7.88 -9.37
CA VAL A 24 -6.57 7.64 -9.38
C VAL A 24 -7.01 7.01 -8.06
N LEU A 25 -6.28 6.01 -7.56
CA LEU A 25 -6.59 5.37 -6.27
C LEU A 25 -6.43 6.35 -5.09
N LEU A 26 -5.39 7.19 -5.07
CA LEU A 26 -5.21 8.23 -4.04
C LEU A 26 -6.30 9.29 -4.10
N TYR A 27 -6.74 9.68 -5.29
CA TYR A 27 -7.86 10.59 -5.50
C TYR A 27 -9.15 10.05 -4.89
N TYR A 28 -9.49 8.77 -5.15
CA TYR A 28 -10.65 8.15 -4.51
C TYR A 28 -10.50 8.11 -2.98
N TYR A 29 -9.29 7.82 -2.49
CA TYR A 29 -8.99 7.81 -1.05
C TYR A 29 -9.22 9.19 -0.39
N GLN A 30 -8.64 10.26 -0.94
CA GLN A 30 -8.76 11.61 -0.38
C GLN A 30 -10.19 12.11 -0.41
N ARG A 31 -10.91 11.85 -1.50
CA ARG A 31 -12.33 12.21 -1.62
C ARG A 31 -13.16 11.66 -0.48
N GLY A 32 -13.01 10.38 -0.17
CA GLY A 32 -13.81 9.77 0.88
C GLY A 32 -13.35 10.12 2.31
N LEU A 33 -12.10 10.57 2.51
CA LEU A 33 -11.69 11.19 3.78
C LEU A 33 -12.41 12.54 3.98
N LEU A 34 -12.51 13.34 2.91
CA LEU A 34 -13.22 14.63 2.92
C LEU A 34 -14.71 14.47 3.26
N TYR A 35 -15.37 13.46 2.68
CA TYR A 35 -16.78 13.17 2.99
C TYR A 35 -16.98 12.78 4.45
N ARG A 36 -16.04 12.02 5.05
CA ARG A 36 -16.09 11.67 6.47
C ARG A 36 -15.95 12.91 7.36
N LEU A 37 -14.98 13.78 7.09
CA LEU A 37 -14.80 15.04 7.84
C LEU A 37 -16.05 15.95 7.72
N ARG A 38 -16.62 16.05 6.52
CA ARG A 38 -17.87 16.79 6.29
C ARG A 38 -19.06 16.19 7.06
N ALA A 39 -19.13 14.87 7.20
CA ALA A 39 -20.17 14.21 8.00
C ALA A 39 -19.94 14.29 9.53
N LEU A 40 -18.68 14.53 9.96
CA LEU A 40 -18.34 14.77 11.38
C LEU A 40 -18.58 16.24 11.79
N GLY A 41 -18.51 17.17 10.85
CA GLY A 41 -18.77 18.59 11.09
C GLY A 41 -20.25 19.00 10.99
N ASP A 42 -21.08 18.16 10.38
CA ASP A 42 -22.51 18.40 10.17
C ASP A 42 -23.28 17.22 10.80
N SER A 43 -23.32 17.20 12.12
CA SER A 43 -24.17 16.26 12.87
C SER A 43 -25.63 16.64 12.63
N ASP A 44 -26.22 16.13 11.56
CA ASP A 44 -27.63 15.77 11.53
C ASP A 44 -27.90 14.77 10.39
N GLU A 45 -28.17 13.53 10.81
CA GLU A 45 -29.10 12.59 10.17
C GLU A 45 -29.12 12.59 8.63
N LEU A 46 -28.09 11.98 8.04
CA LEU A 46 -28.19 11.50 6.67
C LEU A 46 -27.94 10.00 6.62
N GLN A 47 -28.93 9.26 7.10
CA GLN A 47 -29.27 7.93 6.58
C GLN A 47 -29.26 7.97 5.05
N ILE A 48 -28.18 7.50 4.43
CA ILE A 48 -28.16 7.04 3.04
C ILE A 48 -26.99 6.05 2.90
N SER A 49 -27.32 4.75 2.94
CA SER A 49 -26.78 3.56 2.25
C SER A 49 -25.31 3.45 1.72
N ILE A 50 -24.38 4.32 2.08
CA ILE A 50 -22.97 4.29 1.61
C ILE A 50 -22.03 3.52 2.53
N GLU A 51 -22.58 2.79 3.50
CA GLU A 51 -21.77 1.97 4.42
C GLU A 51 -20.92 0.91 3.68
N GLY A 52 -21.32 0.47 2.48
CA GLY A 52 -20.53 -0.43 1.63
C GLY A 52 -19.27 0.21 1.01
N PHE A 53 -19.34 1.44 0.50
CA PHE A 53 -18.22 2.08 -0.22
C PHE A 53 -17.18 2.68 0.75
N GLN A 54 -17.63 3.26 1.87
CA GLN A 54 -16.74 3.84 2.89
C GLN A 54 -15.97 2.76 3.64
N SER A 55 -16.66 1.69 4.06
CA SER A 55 -16.02 0.51 4.66
C SER A 55 -15.03 -0.14 3.68
N TRP A 56 -15.37 -0.26 2.38
CA TRP A 56 -14.44 -0.79 1.36
C TRP A 56 -13.19 0.08 1.18
N MET A 57 -13.30 1.40 1.30
CA MET A 57 -12.19 2.34 1.12
C MET A 57 -11.31 2.46 2.37
N LEU A 58 -11.88 2.35 3.58
CA LEU A 58 -11.13 2.23 4.85
C LEU A 58 -10.43 0.87 4.98
N ARG A 59 -11.10 -0.24 4.61
CA ARG A 59 -10.44 -1.54 4.42
C ARG A 59 -9.48 -1.51 3.22
N GLY A 60 -9.74 -0.59 2.30
CA GLY A 60 -9.01 -0.25 1.09
C GLY A 60 -7.66 0.45 1.34
N LEU A 61 -7.48 1.26 2.38
CA LEU A 61 -6.17 1.85 2.70
C LEU A 61 -5.14 0.79 3.02
N SER A 62 -5.60 -0.09 3.88
CA SER A 62 -5.00 -1.37 4.19
C SER A 62 -4.82 -2.30 2.94
N PHE A 63 -5.66 -2.28 1.92
CA PHE A 63 -5.46 -2.96 0.59
C PHE A 63 -4.66 -2.18 -0.49
N LEU A 64 -4.52 -0.87 -0.39
CA LEU A 64 -3.79 -0.03 -1.33
C LEU A 64 -2.28 -0.16 -1.05
N ALA A 65 -1.94 -0.34 0.22
CA ALA A 65 -0.60 -0.59 0.72
C ALA A 65 0.17 -1.67 -0.08
N PRO A 66 -0.33 -2.90 -0.30
CA PRO A 66 0.37 -3.89 -1.13
C PRO A 66 0.58 -3.43 -2.58
N PHE A 67 -0.36 -2.70 -3.19
CA PHE A 67 -0.14 -2.08 -4.51
C PHE A 67 1.01 -1.07 -4.45
N LEU A 68 1.03 -0.17 -3.45
CA LEU A 68 2.12 0.79 -3.25
C LEU A 68 3.47 0.08 -3.05
N PHE A 69 3.51 -0.98 -2.24
CA PHE A 69 4.71 -1.80 -2.02
C PHE A 69 5.28 -2.37 -3.33
N ILE A 70 4.42 -2.89 -4.22
CA ILE A 70 4.85 -3.35 -5.54
C ILE A 70 5.42 -2.20 -6.36
N GLY A 71 4.80 -1.02 -6.31
CA GLY A 71 5.34 0.21 -6.93
C GLY A 71 6.71 0.60 -6.43
N TYR A 72 6.96 0.51 -5.13
CA TYR A 72 8.27 0.84 -4.57
C TYR A 72 9.34 -0.18 -4.99
N LEU A 73 9.01 -1.48 -5.04
CA LEU A 73 9.93 -2.48 -5.62
C LEU A 73 10.22 -2.18 -7.10
N PHE A 74 9.20 -1.71 -7.83
CA PHE A 74 9.37 -1.26 -9.21
C PHE A 74 10.24 0.00 -9.32
N GLU A 75 10.14 0.95 -8.39
CA GLU A 75 11.04 2.11 -8.27
C GLU A 75 12.49 1.68 -8.02
N LEU A 76 12.73 0.72 -7.11
CA LEU A 76 14.06 0.17 -6.85
C LEU A 76 14.63 -0.54 -8.10
N TYR A 77 13.79 -1.34 -8.78
CA TYR A 77 14.17 -1.97 -10.05
C TYR A 77 14.57 -0.92 -11.09
N ASN A 78 13.81 0.17 -11.22
CA ASN A 78 14.17 1.27 -12.12
C ASN A 78 15.50 1.92 -11.71
N ALA A 79 15.73 2.19 -10.42
CA ALA A 79 17.00 2.76 -9.96
C ALA A 79 18.17 1.84 -10.32
N TYR A 80 18.05 0.53 -10.06
CA TYR A 80 19.07 -0.45 -10.39
C TYR A 80 19.38 -0.53 -11.90
N VAL A 81 18.35 -0.58 -12.75
CA VAL A 81 18.53 -0.60 -14.21
C VAL A 81 19.21 0.70 -14.67
N LEU A 82 18.78 1.85 -14.16
CA LEU A 82 19.35 3.15 -14.51
C LEU A 82 20.81 3.28 -14.08
N TYR A 83 21.17 2.77 -12.91
CA TYR A 83 22.54 2.74 -12.42
C TYR A 83 23.46 1.86 -13.27
N ASN A 84 23.01 0.66 -13.65
CA ASN A 84 23.78 -0.20 -14.55
C ASN A 84 23.97 0.47 -15.92
N LEU A 85 22.95 1.15 -16.42
CA LEU A 85 23.05 1.90 -17.69
C LEU A 85 24.00 3.09 -17.60
N SER A 86 24.16 3.69 -16.41
CA SER A 86 25.05 4.83 -16.19
C SER A 86 26.52 4.45 -16.04
N ILE A 87 26.81 3.19 -15.69
CA ILE A 87 28.18 2.64 -15.59
C ILE A 87 28.65 2.04 -16.93
N ASP A 88 27.72 1.57 -17.76
CA ASP A 88 28.08 0.96 -19.04
C ASP A 88 28.49 2.02 -20.07
N SER A 89 29.81 2.22 -20.20
CA SER A 89 30.41 3.16 -21.16
C SER A 89 30.08 2.81 -22.61
N ASN A 90 29.72 1.56 -22.92
CA ASN A 90 29.35 1.12 -24.27
C ASN A 90 27.90 1.49 -24.61
N ALA A 91 27.03 1.68 -23.60
CA ALA A 91 25.63 1.97 -23.81
C ALA A 91 25.38 3.46 -24.12
N GLU A 92 26.13 4.37 -23.46
CA GLU A 92 26.05 5.80 -23.71
C GLU A 92 27.46 6.42 -23.73
N PRO A 93 28.01 6.79 -24.90
CA PRO A 93 29.36 7.36 -25.00
C PRO A 93 29.47 8.80 -24.46
N ASN A 94 28.34 9.52 -24.34
CA ASN A 94 28.34 10.91 -23.88
C ASN A 94 28.46 11.01 -22.35
N PRO A 95 29.52 11.68 -21.83
CA PRO A 95 29.75 11.77 -20.38
C PRO A 95 28.67 12.59 -19.65
N ASP A 96 28.14 13.63 -20.29
CA ASP A 96 27.06 14.44 -19.71
C ASP A 96 25.79 13.62 -19.51
N TRP A 97 25.50 12.74 -20.48
CA TRP A 97 24.30 11.92 -20.38
C TRP A 97 24.42 10.84 -19.30
N GLN A 98 25.60 10.24 -19.16
CA GLN A 98 25.89 9.31 -18.07
C GLN A 98 25.72 9.98 -16.70
N PHE A 99 26.21 11.21 -16.53
CA PHE A 99 26.10 11.94 -15.27
C PHE A 99 24.63 12.19 -14.88
N MET A 100 23.78 12.60 -15.82
CA MET A 100 22.35 12.76 -15.54
C MET A 100 21.65 11.44 -15.20
N LEU A 101 22.00 10.33 -15.86
CA LEU A 101 21.43 9.02 -15.53
C LEU A 101 21.81 8.58 -14.11
N LYS A 102 23.04 8.90 -13.65
CA LYS A 102 23.47 8.66 -12.26
C LYS A 102 22.64 9.45 -11.25
N ILE A 103 22.44 10.75 -11.50
CA ILE A 103 21.61 11.61 -10.63
C ILE A 103 20.17 11.10 -10.61
N LEU A 104 19.61 10.77 -11.78
CA LEU A 104 18.26 10.26 -11.87
C LEU A 104 18.10 8.94 -11.08
N SER A 105 19.08 8.04 -11.20
CA SER A 105 19.14 6.83 -10.38
C SER A 105 19.17 7.14 -8.87
N ALA A 106 19.97 8.12 -8.45
CA ALA A 106 20.06 8.51 -7.04
C ALA A 106 18.72 9.09 -6.53
N ILE A 107 18.02 9.90 -7.32
CA ILE A 107 16.70 10.44 -6.95
C ILE A 107 15.69 9.30 -6.76
N PHE A 108 15.62 8.35 -7.70
CA PHE A 108 14.73 7.19 -7.57
C PHE A 108 15.10 6.33 -6.35
N PHE A 109 16.39 6.19 -6.03
CA PHE A 109 16.84 5.46 -4.85
C PHE A 109 16.44 6.14 -3.53
N ILE A 110 16.60 7.47 -3.44
CA ILE A 110 16.18 8.25 -2.26
C ILE A 110 14.66 8.19 -2.09
N LEU A 111 13.89 8.36 -3.17
CA LEU A 111 12.43 8.22 -3.14
C LEU A 111 12.02 6.83 -2.67
N PHE A 112 12.69 5.79 -3.18
CA PHE A 112 12.43 4.42 -2.74
C PHE A 112 12.71 4.25 -1.24
N LEU A 113 13.83 4.77 -0.71
CA LEU A 113 14.15 4.65 0.71
C LEU A 113 13.09 5.31 1.59
N GLY A 114 12.69 6.54 1.25
CA GLY A 114 11.65 7.27 1.97
C GLY A 114 10.33 6.51 1.98
N ASN A 115 9.87 6.12 0.79
CA ASN A 115 8.61 5.40 0.62
C ASN A 115 8.63 4.00 1.25
N PHE A 116 9.75 3.28 1.15
CA PHE A 116 9.95 1.96 1.75
C PHE A 116 9.87 2.04 3.28
N PHE A 117 10.48 3.07 3.88
CA PHE A 117 10.46 3.26 5.32
C PHE A 117 9.04 3.53 5.86
N THR A 118 8.30 4.44 5.21
CA THR A 118 6.91 4.73 5.57
C THR A 118 6.03 3.49 5.43
N MET A 119 6.20 2.72 4.36
CA MET A 119 5.46 1.47 4.16
C MET A 119 5.85 0.40 5.18
N TYR A 120 7.13 0.25 5.49
CA TYR A 120 7.62 -0.68 6.50
C TYR A 120 6.96 -0.42 7.86
N MET A 121 6.88 0.85 8.28
CA MET A 121 6.15 1.25 9.49
C MET A 121 4.67 0.86 9.43
N VAL A 122 3.99 1.11 8.30
CA VAL A 122 2.57 0.76 8.13
C VAL A 122 2.35 -0.75 8.19
N ILE A 123 3.19 -1.54 7.53
CA ILE A 123 3.12 -3.01 7.58
C ILE A 123 3.34 -3.50 9.01
N ARG A 124 4.35 -2.99 9.71
CA ARG A 124 4.64 -3.37 11.10
C ARG A 124 3.44 -3.10 12.00
N ARG A 125 2.83 -1.92 11.86
CA ARG A 125 1.58 -1.57 12.56
C ARG A 125 0.44 -2.53 12.21
N LYS A 126 0.18 -2.78 10.91
CA LYS A 126 -0.88 -3.72 10.44
C LYS A 126 -0.64 -5.15 10.96
N ILE A 127 0.60 -5.63 11.01
CA ILE A 127 0.93 -6.96 11.55
C ILE A 127 0.67 -7.00 13.06
N SER A 128 1.13 -5.99 13.81
CA SER A 128 0.91 -5.91 15.26
C SER A 128 -0.59 -5.93 15.61
N GLU A 129 -1.39 -5.09 14.96
CA GLU A 129 -2.86 -5.07 15.14
C GLU A 129 -3.49 -6.44 14.83
N ARG A 130 -3.09 -7.09 13.72
CA ARG A 130 -3.63 -8.41 13.35
C ARG A 130 -3.29 -9.50 14.38
N ILE A 131 -2.10 -9.46 14.96
CA ILE A 131 -1.72 -10.43 16.00
C ILE A 131 -2.58 -10.21 17.25
N HIS A 132 -2.78 -8.96 17.68
CA HIS A 132 -3.67 -8.64 18.80
C HIS A 132 -5.12 -9.12 18.55
N ASP A 133 -5.66 -8.91 17.34
CA ASP A 133 -7.00 -9.37 16.99
C ASP A 133 -7.13 -10.91 17.03
N ILE A 134 -6.12 -11.63 16.55
CA ILE A 134 -6.09 -13.11 16.60
C ILE A 134 -6.10 -13.59 18.06
N GLN A 135 -5.31 -12.94 18.94
CA GLN A 135 -5.26 -13.28 20.36
C GLN A 135 -6.62 -13.02 21.05
N TRP A 136 -7.24 -11.88 20.78
CA TRP A 136 -8.60 -11.57 21.27
C TRP A 136 -9.63 -12.60 20.79
N LEU A 137 -9.57 -13.02 19.53
CA LEU A 137 -10.46 -14.07 19.00
C LEU A 137 -10.25 -15.42 19.68
N GLN A 138 -9.00 -15.80 19.95
CA GLN A 138 -8.70 -17.03 20.71
C GLN A 138 -9.31 -16.98 22.12
N HIS A 139 -9.15 -15.87 22.84
CA HIS A 139 -9.77 -15.71 24.16
C HIS A 139 -11.30 -15.81 24.11
N ARG A 140 -11.94 -15.19 23.11
CA ARG A 140 -13.39 -15.23 22.96
C ARG A 140 -13.91 -16.62 22.63
N TYR A 141 -13.21 -17.37 21.78
CA TYR A 141 -13.53 -18.77 21.47
C TYR A 141 -13.49 -19.65 22.72
N GLU A 142 -12.45 -19.50 23.56
CA GLU A 142 -12.35 -20.25 24.83
C GLU A 142 -13.46 -19.90 25.82
N SER A 143 -13.81 -18.62 25.98
CA SER A 143 -14.91 -18.20 26.87
C SER A 143 -16.28 -18.70 26.40
N VAL A 144 -16.52 -18.75 25.09
CA VAL A 144 -17.76 -19.31 24.54
C VAL A 144 -17.79 -20.83 24.76
N LYS A 145 -16.67 -21.51 24.55
CA LYS A 145 -16.55 -22.97 24.80
C LYS A 145 -16.85 -23.31 26.26
N THR A 146 -16.36 -22.53 27.22
CA THR A 146 -16.64 -22.76 28.65
C THR A 146 -18.11 -22.51 29.00
N LEU A 147 -18.73 -21.46 28.43
CA LEU A 147 -20.16 -21.19 28.62
C LEU A 147 -21.05 -22.29 28.04
N VAL A 148 -20.78 -22.77 26.81
CA VAL A 148 -21.52 -23.89 26.20
C VAL A 148 -21.39 -25.14 27.07
N LYS A 149 -20.19 -25.43 27.58
CA LYS A 149 -19.97 -26.56 28.49
C LYS A 149 -20.79 -26.43 29.77
N ARG A 150 -20.88 -25.22 30.36
CA ARG A 150 -21.74 -24.93 31.53
C ARG A 150 -23.23 -25.08 31.20
N ILE A 151 -23.74 -24.53 30.10
CA ILE A 151 -25.16 -24.68 29.74
C ILE A 151 -25.49 -26.17 29.51
N ARG A 152 -24.61 -26.92 28.82
CA ARG A 152 -24.79 -28.35 28.61
C ARG A 152 -24.79 -29.14 29.93
N SER A 153 -23.99 -28.75 30.91
CA SER A 153 -24.00 -29.38 32.24
C SER A 153 -25.21 -29.00 33.10
N VAL A 154 -25.84 -27.83 32.86
CA VAL A 154 -27.06 -27.38 33.56
C VAL A 154 -28.36 -27.90 32.92
N ASN A 155 -28.35 -28.35 31.65
CA ASN A 155 -29.49 -29.01 31.01
C ASN A 155 -29.36 -30.56 30.90
N PRO A 156 -29.27 -31.35 32.00
CA PRO A 156 -29.42 -32.80 31.94
C PRO A 156 -30.88 -33.28 31.79
N PHE A 157 -31.87 -32.39 31.69
CA PHE A 157 -33.30 -32.74 31.77
C PHE A 157 -34.06 -32.38 30.48
N HIS A 158 -33.82 -33.12 29.40
CA HIS A 158 -34.87 -33.55 28.45
C HIS A 158 -34.40 -34.86 27.75
N LYS A 159 -34.37 -35.96 28.51
CA LYS A 159 -34.71 -37.29 28.00
C LYS A 159 -35.72 -37.90 28.95
#